data_AF-A0A932JLN8-F1
#
_entry.id   AF-A0A932JLN8-F1
#
_cell.length_a   1.000
_cell.length_b   1.000
_cell.length_c   1.000
_cell.angle_alpha   90.00
_cell.angle_beta   90.00
_cell.angle_gamma   90.00
#
_symmetry.space_group_name_H-M   'P 1'
#
loop_
_entity.id
_entity.type
_entity.pdbx_description
1 polymer ?
#
loop_
_entity_poly.entity_id
_entity_poly.type
_entity_poly.pdbx_seq_one_letter_code
_entity_poly.pdbx_strand_id
1 'polypeptide(L)'
;AFAVGFDGQGYRYNASDRRFNQRQRGFYVVATKEIAVSGFQVHPSFNISDFDSNGIFGALPFTLNIRDKATILLEWDNINNWSDSRLNMGLRAYLTQNFHVDFAVRAIGAGGTYPDGAPKGPERVVQLKYTNSF
;
A
#
# COMPACT_ATOMS: atom_id res chain seq x y z
N ALA A 1 -4.90 8.68 15.43
CA ALA A 1 -5.96 9.04 14.46
C ALA A 1 -6.62 7.76 13.95
N PHE A 2 -7.85 7.84 13.44
CA PHE A 2 -8.57 6.71 12.86
C PHE A 2 -9.22 7.16 11.55
N ALA A 3 -9.19 6.31 10.53
CA ALA A 3 -9.87 6.56 9.28
C ALA A 3 -10.52 5.28 8.75
N VAL A 4 -11.63 5.47 8.06
CA VAL A 4 -12.34 4.43 7.32
C VAL A 4 -12.58 4.92 5.91
N GLY A 5 -12.61 4.01 4.96
CA GLY A 5 -12.87 4.37 3.58
C GLY A 5 -13.14 3.16 2.71
N PHE A 6 -13.25 3.41 1.43
CA PHE A 6 -13.45 2.39 0.42
C PHE A 6 -12.51 2.66 -0.75
N ASP A 7 -11.92 1.59 -1.28
CA ASP A 7 -11.07 1.62 -2.47
C ASP A 7 -11.59 0.63 -3.52
N GLY A 8 -11.12 0.74 -4.76
CA GLY A 8 -11.48 -0.16 -5.86
C GLY A 8 -11.19 -1.63 -5.54
N GLN A 9 -11.73 -2.55 -6.32
CA GLN A 9 -11.74 -3.99 -6.03
C GLN A 9 -10.38 -4.71 -6.21
N GLY A 10 -9.35 -4.03 -6.70
CA GLY A 10 -8.02 -4.63 -6.86
C GLY A 10 -7.17 -4.06 -7.98
N TYR A 11 -6.01 -4.69 -8.22
CA TYR A 11 -5.13 -4.40 -9.35
C TYR A 11 -5.02 -5.60 -10.29
N ARG A 12 -4.70 -5.32 -11.56
CA ARG A 12 -4.48 -6.30 -12.64
C ARG A 12 -5.70 -7.22 -12.82
N TYR A 13 -6.71 -6.70 -13.51
CA TYR A 13 -7.91 -7.47 -13.84
C TYR A 13 -7.56 -8.61 -14.80
N ASN A 14 -7.86 -9.85 -14.40
CA ASN A 14 -7.77 -11.01 -15.27
C ASN A 14 -9.16 -11.26 -15.89
N ALA A 15 -9.22 -11.17 -17.23
CA ALA A 15 -10.44 -11.41 -18.00
C ALA A 15 -10.84 -12.90 -18.06
N SER A 16 -9.89 -13.84 -17.98
CA SER A 16 -10.19 -15.29 -18.02
C SER A 16 -10.98 -15.71 -16.79
N ASP A 17 -10.55 -15.24 -15.62
CA ASP A 17 -11.13 -15.62 -14.33
C ASP A 17 -12.14 -14.57 -13.85
N ARG A 18 -12.35 -13.50 -14.62
CA ARG A 18 -13.18 -12.33 -14.33
C ARG A 18 -12.90 -11.70 -12.96
N ARG A 19 -11.64 -11.76 -12.52
CA ARG A 19 -11.25 -11.39 -11.16
C ARG A 19 -9.90 -10.67 -11.17
N PHE A 20 -9.64 -9.84 -10.17
CA PHE A 20 -8.34 -9.19 -10.02
C PHE A 20 -7.28 -10.20 -9.53
N ASN A 21 -6.04 -10.06 -10.02
CA ASN A 21 -4.90 -10.84 -9.52
C ASN A 21 -4.43 -10.34 -8.14
N GLN A 22 -4.75 -9.10 -7.79
CA GLN A 22 -4.52 -8.52 -6.48
C GLN A 22 -5.84 -7.98 -5.94
N ARG A 23 -6.60 -8.83 -5.24
CA ARG A 23 -7.98 -8.53 -4.81
C ARG A 23 -8.06 -7.73 -3.51
N GLN A 24 -6.95 -7.52 -2.78
CA GLN A 24 -6.94 -7.11 -1.36
C GLN A 24 -7.35 -5.65 -1.07
N ARG A 25 -8.37 -5.13 -1.76
CA ARG A 25 -8.84 -3.75 -1.68
C ARG A 25 -10.37 -3.72 -1.62
N GLY A 26 -10.92 -2.70 -0.99
CA GLY A 26 -12.35 -2.62 -0.69
C GLY A 26 -12.57 -1.70 0.50
N PHE A 27 -13.47 -2.09 1.41
CA PHE A 27 -13.66 -1.35 2.65
C PHE A 27 -12.41 -1.48 3.51
N TYR A 28 -11.86 -0.35 3.96
CA TYR A 28 -10.66 -0.34 4.78
C TYR A 28 -10.84 0.46 6.06
N VAL A 29 -10.12 0.01 7.08
CA VAL A 29 -10.00 0.69 8.37
C VAL A 29 -8.52 0.83 8.67
N VAL A 30 -8.11 2.03 9.08
CA VAL A 30 -6.73 2.32 9.49
C VAL A 30 -6.72 3.09 10.80
N ALA A 31 -5.86 2.65 11.72
CA ALA A 31 -5.51 3.41 12.90
C ALA A 31 -4.07 3.89 12.76
N THR A 32 -3.81 5.14 13.16
CA THR A 32 -2.46 5.74 13.12
C THR A 32 -2.02 6.09 14.53
N LYS A 33 -0.82 5.67 14.90
CA LYS A 33 -0.16 6.03 16.16
C LYS A 33 1.32 6.33 15.94
N GLU A 34 1.79 7.44 16.49
CA GLU A 34 3.21 7.74 16.61
C GLU A 34 3.81 6.91 17.74
N ILE A 35 4.95 6.25 17.50
CA ILE A 35 5.59 5.38 18.50
C ILE A 35 7.09 5.65 18.57
N ALA A 36 7.67 5.44 19.76
CA ALA A 36 9.10 5.49 20.07
C ALA A 36 9.82 6.84 19.82
N VAL A 37 9.81 7.38 18.60
CA VAL A 37 10.53 8.58 18.20
C VAL A 37 9.63 9.52 17.40
N SER A 38 9.92 10.82 17.49
CA SER A 38 9.13 11.83 16.78
C SER A 38 9.19 11.61 15.27
N GLY A 39 8.03 11.64 14.63
CA GLY A 39 7.89 11.42 13.19
C GLY A 39 7.84 9.96 12.76
N PHE A 40 8.03 8.97 13.66
CA PHE A 40 7.82 7.55 13.35
C PHE A 40 6.40 7.11 13.69
N GLN A 41 5.62 6.77 12.66
CA GLN A 41 4.22 6.41 12.79
C GLN A 41 3.97 5.00 12.27
N VAL A 42 3.07 4.29 12.94
CA VAL A 42 2.56 2.99 12.52
C VAL A 42 1.09 3.11 12.20
N HIS A 43 0.67 2.43 11.14
CA HIS A 43 -0.66 2.56 10.56
C HIS A 43 -1.40 1.22 10.43
N PRO A 44 -1.53 0.40 11.50
CA PRO A 44 -2.20 -0.90 11.38
C PRO A 44 -3.55 -0.75 10.69
N SER A 45 -3.75 -1.55 9.65
CA SER A 45 -4.93 -1.47 8.81
C SER A 45 -5.40 -2.85 8.40
N PHE A 46 -6.69 -2.92 8.09
CA PHE A 46 -7.29 -4.12 7.52
C PHE A 46 -8.33 -3.72 6.48
N ASN A 47 -8.35 -4.51 5.41
CA ASN A 47 -9.23 -4.35 4.28
C ASN A 47 -10.14 -5.57 4.18
N ILE A 48 -11.40 -5.34 3.87
CA ILE A 48 -12.37 -6.37 3.55
C ILE A 48 -12.60 -6.28 2.04
N SER A 49 -12.21 -7.33 1.34
CA SER A 49 -12.31 -7.42 -0.12
C SER A 49 -13.37 -8.46 -0.50
N ASP A 50 -14.39 -8.00 -1.20
CA ASP A 50 -15.45 -8.81 -1.83
C ASP A 50 -16.41 -9.51 -0.83
N PHE A 51 -17.71 -9.43 -1.10
CA PHE A 51 -18.76 -9.98 -0.22
C PHE A 51 -18.98 -11.49 -0.44
N ASP A 52 -18.41 -12.07 -1.51
CA ASP A 52 -18.59 -13.49 -1.87
C ASP A 52 -17.65 -14.43 -1.09
N SER A 53 -16.50 -13.94 -0.63
CA SER A 53 -15.63 -14.66 0.30
C SER A 53 -15.08 -13.65 1.29
N ASN A 54 -15.51 -13.73 2.56
CA ASN A 54 -15.14 -12.81 3.64
C ASN A 54 -13.63 -12.83 3.95
N GLY A 55 -12.80 -12.30 3.05
CA GLY A 55 -11.36 -12.20 3.19
C GLY A 55 -11.00 -10.92 3.94
N ILE A 56 -10.50 -11.08 5.18
CA ILE A 56 -9.89 -9.99 5.93
C ILE A 56 -8.40 -9.96 5.57
N PHE A 57 -7.94 -8.83 5.05
CA PHE A 57 -6.55 -8.63 4.65
C PHE A 57 -5.91 -7.57 5.53
N GLY A 58 -4.95 -7.96 6.36
CA GLY A 58 -4.20 -7.03 7.19
C GLY A 58 -3.02 -6.40 6.46
N ALA A 59 -2.71 -5.15 6.79
CA ALA A 59 -1.48 -4.47 6.40
C ALA A 59 -0.90 -3.67 7.57
N LEU A 60 0.42 -3.56 7.58
CA LEU A 60 1.17 -2.83 8.59
C LEU A 60 2.14 -1.86 7.89
N PRO A 61 1.66 -0.65 7.54
CA PRO A 61 2.46 0.46 7.08
C PRO A 61 3.15 1.18 8.25
N PHE A 62 4.33 1.69 7.94
CA PHE A 62 5.19 2.49 8.78
C PHE A 62 5.63 3.71 7.99
N THR A 63 5.66 4.87 8.65
CA THR A 63 6.21 6.08 8.08
C THR A 63 7.22 6.72 9.01
N LEU A 64 8.30 7.27 8.46
CA LEU A 64 9.28 8.06 9.19
C LEU A 64 9.43 9.41 8.51
N ASN A 65 8.89 10.45 9.13
CA ASN A 65 8.98 11.82 8.66
C ASN A 65 10.31 12.45 9.09
N ILE A 66 11.13 12.81 8.11
CA ILE A 66 12.41 13.48 8.29
C ILE A 66 12.17 14.99 8.11
N ARG A 67 11.66 15.61 9.18
CA ARG A 67 11.21 17.01 9.17
C ARG A 67 10.23 17.23 8.00
N ASP A 68 10.33 18.38 7.34
CA ASP A 68 9.47 18.76 6.20
C ASP A 68 10.11 18.44 4.84
N LYS A 69 11.16 17.59 4.81
CA LYS A 69 11.95 17.34 3.59
C LYS A 69 11.68 16.00 2.95
N ALA A 70 11.51 14.96 3.76
CA ALA A 70 11.33 13.62 3.25
C ALA A 70 10.53 12.73 4.19
N THR A 71 9.88 11.72 3.63
CA THR A 71 9.22 10.65 4.39
C THR A 71 9.67 9.30 3.84
N ILE A 72 10.16 8.43 4.72
CA ILE A 72 10.39 7.03 4.40
C ILE A 72 9.08 6.28 4.63
N LEU A 73 8.71 5.45 3.67
CA LEU A 73 7.50 4.63 3.66
C LEU A 73 7.93 3.17 3.67
N LEU A 74 7.40 2.36 4.57
CA LEU A 74 7.57 0.91 4.57
C LEU A 74 6.22 0.28 4.83
N GLU A 75 5.88 -0.79 4.13
CA GLU A 75 4.60 -1.46 4.34
C GLU A 75 4.77 -2.96 4.17
N TRP A 76 4.26 -3.69 5.16
CA TRP A 76 4.02 -5.11 5.01
C TRP A 76 2.53 -5.33 4.78
N ASP A 77 2.19 -5.66 3.54
CA ASP A 77 0.82 -5.78 3.07
C ASP A 77 0.42 -7.26 2.89
N ASN A 78 -0.88 -7.51 2.92
CA ASN A 78 -1.51 -8.81 2.74
C ASN A 78 -1.02 -9.88 3.74
N ILE A 79 -1.06 -9.54 5.03
CA ILE A 79 -0.58 -10.38 6.15
C ILE A 79 -1.43 -11.67 6.32
N ASN A 80 -2.58 -11.78 5.64
CA ASN A 80 -3.46 -12.97 5.73
C ASN A 80 -2.81 -14.26 5.18
N ASN A 81 -1.92 -14.17 4.19
CA ASN A 81 -1.19 -15.32 3.66
C ASN A 81 0.28 -14.96 3.43
N TRP A 82 1.20 -15.66 4.08
CA TRP A 82 2.65 -15.40 3.96
C TRP A 82 3.14 -15.47 2.50
N SER A 83 2.64 -16.42 1.70
CA SER A 83 3.08 -16.59 0.30
C SER A 83 2.66 -15.45 -0.63
N ASP A 84 1.60 -14.73 -0.25
CA ASP A 84 1.09 -13.58 -0.99
C ASP A 84 1.34 -12.25 -0.29
N SER A 85 1.97 -12.28 0.88
CA SER A 85 2.36 -11.08 1.60
C SER A 85 3.41 -10.30 0.79
N ARG A 86 3.36 -8.98 0.91
CA ARG A 86 4.20 -8.08 0.10
C ARG A 86 4.92 -7.11 1.00
N LEU A 87 6.21 -6.98 0.78
CA LEU A 87 6.99 -5.89 1.33
C LEU A 87 7.07 -4.76 0.31
N ASN A 88 6.61 -3.58 0.70
CA ASN A 88 6.67 -2.37 -0.10
C ASN A 88 7.52 -1.34 0.63
N MET A 89 8.29 -0.54 -0.11
CA MET A 89 9.10 0.53 0.44
C MET A 89 9.02 1.75 -0.48
N GLY A 90 9.15 2.94 0.09
CA GLY A 90 9.25 4.16 -0.70
C GLY A 90 9.92 5.30 0.04
N LEU A 91 10.24 6.33 -0.74
CA LEU A 91 10.78 7.61 -0.31
C LEU A 91 9.94 8.70 -0.97
N ARG A 92 9.35 9.56 -0.15
CA ARG A 92 8.74 10.82 -0.56
C ARG A 92 9.73 11.94 -0.33
N ALA A 93 9.99 12.75 -1.34
CA ALA A 93 10.80 13.96 -1.25
C ALA A 93 9.91 15.19 -1.51
N TYR A 94 9.87 16.11 -0.55
CA TYR A 94 9.11 17.36 -0.66
C TYR A 94 9.98 18.41 -1.33
N LEU A 95 9.56 18.85 -2.52
CA LEU A 95 10.26 19.90 -3.28
C LEU A 95 9.73 21.28 -2.90
N THR A 96 8.42 21.37 -2.63
CA THR A 96 7.76 22.53 -2.04
C THR A 96 6.69 22.05 -1.05
N GLN A 97 6.05 22.97 -0.33
CA GLN A 97 4.93 22.63 0.57
C GLN A 97 3.77 21.93 -0.16
N ASN A 98 3.60 22.22 -1.45
CA ASN A 98 2.47 21.74 -2.25
C ASN A 98 2.88 20.69 -3.29
N PHE A 99 4.17 20.38 -3.42
CA PHE A 99 4.70 19.49 -4.45
C PHE A 99 5.71 18.50 -3.90
N HIS A 100 5.48 17.21 -4.16
CA HIS A 100 6.39 16.14 -3.80
C HIS A 100 6.52 15.09 -4.89
N VAL A 101 7.63 14.36 -4.82
CA VAL A 101 7.94 13.22 -5.69
C VAL A 101 8.11 11.98 -4.81
N ASP A 102 7.42 10.90 -5.19
CA ASP A 102 7.52 9.61 -4.52
C ASP A 102 8.25 8.63 -5.43
N PHE A 103 9.23 7.95 -4.85
CA PHE A 103 9.87 6.78 -5.43
C PHE A 103 9.51 5.58 -4.57
N ALA A 104 8.85 4.58 -5.15
CA ALA A 104 8.44 3.38 -4.42
C ALA A 104 8.82 2.11 -5.16
N VAL A 105 9.11 1.07 -4.41
CA VAL A 105 9.25 -0.30 -4.89
C VAL A 105 8.23 -1.15 -4.17
N ARG A 106 7.35 -1.80 -4.93
CA ARG A 106 6.31 -2.69 -4.43
C ARG A 106 6.72 -4.14 -4.65
N ALA A 107 6.23 -5.03 -3.80
CA ALA A 107 6.46 -6.48 -3.86
C ALA A 107 7.95 -6.84 -3.92
N ILE A 108 8.76 -6.23 -3.04
CA ILE A 108 10.19 -6.49 -2.90
C ILE A 108 10.39 -7.96 -2.52
N GLY A 109 11.26 -8.66 -3.26
CA GLY A 109 11.52 -10.09 -3.06
C GLY A 109 10.41 -11.02 -3.54
N ALA A 110 9.31 -10.50 -4.10
CA ALA A 110 8.26 -11.34 -4.68
C ALA A 110 8.72 -11.96 -6.01
N GLY A 111 8.35 -13.21 -6.24
CA GLY A 111 8.58 -13.94 -7.49
C GLY A 111 7.43 -14.89 -7.81
N GLY A 112 7.56 -15.64 -8.90
CA GLY A 112 6.57 -16.60 -9.37
C GLY A 112 5.63 -16.04 -10.43
N THR A 113 4.44 -16.63 -10.54
CA THR A 113 3.41 -16.26 -11.52
C THR A 113 2.06 -16.11 -10.85
N TYR A 114 1.23 -15.22 -11.37
CA TYR A 114 -0.20 -15.17 -11.06
C TYR A 114 -0.95 -16.36 -11.69
N PRO A 115 -2.20 -16.63 -11.29
CA PRO A 115 -3.00 -17.72 -11.87
C PRO A 115 -3.18 -17.64 -13.40
N ASP A 116 -3.10 -16.44 -13.97
CA ASP A 116 -3.14 -16.20 -15.42
C ASP A 116 -1.78 -16.41 -16.13
N GLY A 117 -0.76 -16.86 -15.41
CA GLY A 117 0.59 -17.05 -15.91
C GLY A 117 1.41 -15.76 -16.02
N ALA A 118 0.85 -14.59 -15.66
CA ALA A 118 1.60 -13.34 -15.69
C ALA A 118 2.71 -13.36 -14.63
N PRO A 119 3.92 -12.84 -14.92
CA PRO A 119 5.00 -12.81 -13.95
C PRO A 119 4.66 -11.94 -12.75
N LYS A 120 4.89 -12.49 -11.55
CA LYS A 120 4.86 -11.77 -10.28
C LYS A 120 6.28 -11.30 -9.98
N GLY A 121 6.44 -10.02 -9.68
CA GLY A 121 7.75 -9.42 -9.46
C GLY A 121 7.66 -8.02 -8.89
N PRO A 122 8.82 -7.46 -8.48
CA PRO A 122 8.89 -6.13 -7.91
C PRO A 122 8.49 -5.07 -8.94
N GLU A 123 7.75 -4.08 -8.50
CA GLU A 123 7.31 -2.97 -9.34
C GLU A 123 7.89 -1.66 -8.83
N ARG A 124 8.46 -0.86 -9.73
CA ARG A 124 9.03 0.46 -9.42
C ARG A 124 8.02 1.52 -9.84
N VAL A 125 7.68 2.41 -8.91
CA VAL A 125 6.69 3.46 -9.11
C VAL A 125 7.38 4.80 -8.87
N VAL A 126 7.17 5.73 -9.80
CA VAL A 126 7.50 7.14 -9.61
C VAL A 126 6.20 7.91 -9.70
N GLN A 127 5.89 8.69 -8.67
CA GLN A 127 4.70 9.52 -8.64
C GLN A 127 5.09 10.97 -8.37
N LEU A 128 4.52 11.88 -9.16
CA LEU A 128 4.61 13.31 -8.92
C LEU A 128 3.24 13.78 -8.47
N LYS A 129 3.17 14.48 -7.35
CA LYS A 129 1.89 14.93 -6.79
C LYS A 129 1.96 16.39 -6.37
N TYR A 130 1.01 17.15 -6.92
CA TYR A 130 0.72 18.52 -6.53
C TYR A 130 -0.61 18.55 -5.78
N THR A 131 -0.65 19.20 -4.62
CA THR A 131 -1.85 19.37 -3.81
C THR A 131 -2.06 20.85 -3.54
N ASN A 132 -3.26 21.35 -3.82
CA ASN A 132 -3.68 22.70 -3.48
C ASN A 132 -5.14 22.70 -3.01
N SER A 133 -5.52 23.66 -2.19
CA SER A 133 -6.90 23.91 -1.78
C SER A 133 -7.34 25.27 -2.30
N PHE A 134 -8.55 25.36 -2.84
CA PHE A 134 -9.17 26.62 -3.27
C PHE A 134 -10.15 27.11 -2.20
#